data_AF-A0AAU0WFA4-F1
#
_entry.id   AF-A0AAU0WFA4-F1
#
_cell.length_a   1.000
_cell.length_b   1.000
_cell.length_c   1.000
_cell.angle_alpha   90.00
_cell.angle_beta   90.00
_cell.angle_gamma   90.00
#
_symmetry.space_group_name_H-M   'P 1'
#
loop_
_entity.id
_entity.type
_entity.pdbx_description
1 polymer ?
#
loop_
_entity_poly.entity_id
_entity_poly.type
_entity_poly.pdbx_seq_one_letter_code
_entity_poly.pdbx_strand_id
1 'polypeptide(L)' 'MTAFGTVAAGPPPERRHVTARLGAAVDRPFGFLAPHRHTRLVLAAGRATDPPPFPEHPWEHSE' A
#
# COMPACT_ATOMS: atom_id res chain seq x y z
N MET A 1 5.08 -24.26 26.12
CA MET A 1 5.01 -22.86 25.64
C MET A 1 4.00 -22.82 24.51
N THR A 2 3.01 -21.93 24.41
CA THR A 2 2.76 -20.61 25.00
C THR A 2 1.24 -20.42 25.13
N ALA A 3 0.78 -19.77 26.21
CA ALA A 3 -0.62 -19.36 26.36
C ALA A 3 -0.86 -18.02 25.64
N PHE A 4 -1.99 -17.89 24.95
CA PHE A 4 -2.43 -16.61 24.35
C PHE A 4 -3.59 -16.04 25.18
N GLY A 5 -3.46 -14.76 25.51
CA GLY A 5 -4.28 -14.06 26.50
C GLY A 5 -5.70 -13.71 26.05
N THR A 6 -6.55 -13.46 27.04
CA THR A 6 -7.91 -12.96 26.89
C THR A 6 -7.91 -11.57 26.24
N VAL A 7 -8.62 -11.43 25.11
CA VAL A 7 -8.99 -10.12 24.57
C VAL A 7 -10.12 -9.57 25.44
N ALA A 8 -9.80 -8.60 26.30
CA ALA A 8 -10.82 -7.77 26.90
C ALA A 8 -11.50 -6.96 25.80
N ALA A 9 -12.74 -7.31 25.45
CA ALA A 9 -13.57 -6.51 24.56
C ALA A 9 -14.04 -5.26 25.34
N GLY A 10 -13.21 -4.21 25.34
CA GLY A 10 -13.64 -2.88 25.75
C GLY A 10 -14.70 -2.33 24.79
N PRO A 11 -15.46 -1.29 25.19
CA PRO A 11 -16.41 -0.63 24.30
C PRO A 11 -15.71 -0.27 22.97
N PRO A 12 -16.38 -0.44 21.81
CA PRO A 12 -15.78 -0.10 20.54
C PRO A 12 -15.26 1.34 20.60
N PRO A 13 -14.00 1.60 20.22
CA PRO A 13 -13.44 2.94 20.30
C PRO A 13 -14.36 3.89 19.54
N GLU A 14 -14.70 5.03 20.15
CA GLU A 14 -15.32 6.13 19.43
C GLU A 14 -14.53 6.34 18.15
N ARG A 15 -15.18 6.20 17.00
CA ARG A 15 -14.55 6.40 15.68
C ARG A 15 -14.28 7.88 15.47
N ARG A 16 -13.34 8.43 16.25
CA ARG A 16 -12.72 9.71 15.97
C ARG A 16 -11.88 9.47 14.74
N HIS A 17 -12.22 10.12 13.64
CA HIS A 17 -11.47 10.03 12.38
C HIS A 17 -10.08 10.64 12.61
N VAL A 18 -9.15 9.85 13.13
CA VAL A 18 -7.75 10.24 13.30
C VAL A 18 -7.06 9.93 11.97
N THR A 19 -6.75 10.98 11.21
CA THR A 19 -5.95 10.85 10.00
C THR A 19 -4.49 10.68 10.39
N ALA A 20 -4.00 9.45 10.40
CA ALA A 20 -2.57 9.16 10.53
C ALA A 20 -1.90 9.31 9.15
N ARG A 21 -0.88 10.16 9.04
CA ARG A 21 -0.04 10.25 7.85
C ARG A 21 1.14 9.31 7.99
N LEU A 22 1.27 8.36 7.07
CA LEU A 22 2.46 7.50 6.95
C LEU A 22 3.21 7.87 5.67
N GLY A 23 4.50 8.16 5.79
CA GLY A 23 5.40 8.27 4.65
C GLY A 23 6.18 6.97 4.46
N ALA A 24 6.28 6.50 3.22
CA ALA A 24 7.13 5.39 2.85
C ALA A 24 7.87 5.74 1.56
N ALA A 25 9.20 5.61 1.58
CA ALA A 25 10.03 5.69 0.39
C ALA A 25 10.36 4.26 -0.06
N VAL A 26 10.23 4.00 -1.35
CA VAL A 26 10.42 2.65 -1.93
C VAL A 26 11.57 2.69 -2.93
N ASP A 27 12.75 3.07 -2.44
CA ASP A 27 13.95 3.30 -3.26
C ASP A 27 14.75 2.01 -3.55
N ARG A 28 14.19 0.84 -3.22
CA ARG A 28 14.84 -0.47 -3.36
C ARG A 28 13.88 -1.48 -3.96
N PRO A 29 14.38 -2.56 -4.59
CA PRO A 29 13.54 -3.57 -5.21
C PRO A 29 12.45 -4.13 -4.28
N PHE A 30 11.20 -4.14 -4.75
CA PHE A 30 10.03 -4.54 -3.96
C PHE A 30 9.06 -5.43 -4.73
N GLY A 31 8.35 -6.27 -4.01
CA GLY A 31 7.24 -7.05 -4.56
C GLY A 31 5.92 -6.29 -4.43
N PHE A 32 5.03 -6.45 -5.40
CA PHE A 32 3.67 -5.91 -5.33
C PHE A 32 2.63 -6.96 -5.70
N LEU A 33 1.44 -6.74 -5.16
CA LEU A 33 0.22 -7.47 -5.52
C LEU A 33 -0.84 -6.43 -5.84
N ALA A 34 -1.58 -6.64 -6.92
CA ALA A 34 -2.73 -5.83 -7.30
C ALA A 34 -4.03 -6.61 -7.06
N PRO A 35 -4.51 -6.68 -5.80
CA PRO A 35 -5.74 -7.38 -5.49
C PRO A 35 -6.98 -6.55 -5.82
N HIS A 36 -7.99 -7.20 -6.39
CA HIS A 36 -9.33 -6.63 -6.48
C HIS A 36 -9.97 -6.59 -5.09
N ARG A 37 -10.19 -5.39 -4.53
CA ARG A 37 -10.55 -5.22 -3.10
C ARG A 37 -11.80 -5.98 -2.66
N HIS A 38 -12.79 -6.15 -3.54
CA HIS A 38 -14.06 -6.78 -3.19
C HIS A 38 -14.00 -8.31 -3.19
N THR A 39 -13.24 -8.92 -4.10
CA THR A 39 -13.11 -10.38 -4.23
C THR A 39 -11.81 -10.92 -3.64
N ARG A 40 -10.86 -10.04 -3.34
CA ARG A 40 -9.48 -10.32 -2.91
C ARG A 40 -8.68 -11.18 -3.90
N LEU A 41 -9.16 -11.33 -5.13
CA LEU A 41 -8.41 -11.99 -6.19
C LEU A 41 -7.23 -11.10 -6.60
N VAL A 42 -6.06 -11.70 -6.75
CA VAL A 42 -4.85 -11.02 -7.25
C VAL A 42 -4.90 -10.98 -8.77
N LEU A 43 -5.06 -9.79 -9.34
CA LEU A 43 -5.12 -9.60 -10.79
C LEU A 43 -3.73 -9.53 -11.43
N ALA A 44 -2.76 -9.00 -10.68
CA ALA A 44 -1.36 -8.95 -11.10
C ALA A 44 -0.45 -9.08 -9.88
N ALA A 45 0.70 -9.72 -10.09
CA ALA A 45 1.76 -9.85 -9.11
C ALA A 45 3.11 -9.68 -9.81
N GLY A 46 4.06 -9.04 -9.14
CA GLY A 46 5.36 -8.80 -9.74
C GLY A 46 6.39 -8.27 -8.78
N ARG A 47 7.60 -8.11 -9.29
CA ARG A 47 8.73 -7.51 -8.59
C ARG A 47 9.23 -6.33 -9.41
N ALA A 48 9.27 -5.16 -8.80
CA ALA A 48 9.94 -3.99 -9.34
C ALA A 48 11.40 -4.06 -8.89
N THR A 49 12.33 -4.26 -9.82
CA THR A 49 13.77 -4.32 -9.53
C THR A 49 14.57 -3.24 -10.26
N ASP A 50 14.15 -2.89 -11.46
CA ASP A 50 14.81 -1.91 -12.33
C ASP A 50 13.75 -1.12 -13.11
N PRO A 51 13.25 -0.01 -12.55
CA PRO A 51 12.25 0.82 -13.22
C PRO A 51 12.91 1.62 -14.35
N PRO A 52 12.26 1.75 -15.53
CA PRO A 52 12.74 2.66 -16.55
C PRO A 52 12.79 4.09 -16.00
N PRO A 53 13.71 4.94 -16.50
CA PRO A 53 13.76 6.35 -16.11
C PRO A 53 12.41 7.02 -16.38
N PHE A 54 12.08 8.02 -15.56
CA PHE A 54 10.84 8.77 -15.71
C PHE A 54 10.78 9.35 -17.13
N PRO A 55 9.75 9.01 -17.94
CA PRO A 55 9.68 9.50 -19.31
C PRO A 55 9.54 11.02 -19.32
N GLU A 56 10.44 11.69 -20.03
CA GLU A 56 10.27 13.09 -20.40
C GLU A 56 9.06 13.17 -21.32
N HIS A 57 7.99 13.78 -20.83
CA HIS A 57 6.77 13.89 -21.60
C HIS A 57 6.80 15.17 -22.45
N PRO A 58 6.79 15.08 -23.80
CA PRO A 58 7.04 16.20 -24.69
C PRO A 58 5.84 17.14 -24.88
N TRP A 59 4.87 17.18 -23.96
CA TRP A 59 3.74 18.10 -24.05
C TRP A 59 4.08 19.49 -23.51
N GLU A 60 5.13 20.09 -24.04
CA GLU A 60 5.42 21.52 -23.96
C GLU A 60 5.89 21.96 -25.35
N HIS A 61 5.25 23.01 -25.89
CA HIS A 61 5.37 23.59 -27.25
C HIS A 61 4.47 23.00 -28.34
N SER A 62 3.17 23.29 -28.24
CA SER A 62 2.37 23.61 -29.43
C SER A 62 1.59 24.89 -29.14
N GLU A 63 2.28 26.03 -29.29
CA GLU A 63 1.68 27.36 -29.57
C GLU A 63 2.11 27.79 -30.97
#